data_AF-W6U4R6-F1
#
_entry.id   AF-W6U4R6-F1
#
_cell.length_a   1.000
_cell.length_b   1.000
_cell.length_c   1.000
_cell.angle_alpha   90.00
_cell.angle_beta   90.00
_cell.angle_gamma   90.00
#
_symmetry.space_group_name_H-M   'P 1'
#
loop_
_entity.id
_entity.type
_entity.pdbx_description
1 polymer ?
#
loop_
_entity_poly.entity_id
_entity_poly.type
_entity_poly.pdbx_seq_one_letter_code
_entity_poly.pdbx_strand_id
1 'polypeptide(L)'
;MKYIILFLIVVSHNLCFGQFTKVRRVVDGDTFVTESGERVRLVGINAPEMKDFYGVDAKEHLAELIEGRDVELTSDHKSKDRDRYSRLLRYVVLDGVDINEQMIREGYAYALLKFRFDRAAAYTDAEAEAQGRLLGMWKYSEAERNEPQDTPITNITQIDLYENRYVIGGLVVMFIVLGINYRLKG
;
A
#
# COMPACT_ATOMS: atom_id res chain seq x y z
N MET A 1 -54.37 6.29 0.48
CA MET A 1 -53.72 5.07 1.04
C MET A 1 -52.88 4.30 0.01
N LYS A 2 -53.29 4.22 -1.27
CA LYS A 2 -52.51 3.56 -2.36
C LYS A 2 -51.09 4.14 -2.57
N TYR A 3 -50.89 5.44 -2.37
CA TYR A 3 -49.61 6.12 -2.59
C TYR A 3 -48.62 6.01 -1.42
N ILE A 4 -49.08 5.73 -0.19
CA ILE A 4 -48.22 5.57 0.99
C ILE A 4 -47.45 4.23 0.93
N ILE A 5 -48.10 3.18 0.43
CA ILE A 5 -47.48 1.86 0.21
C ILE A 5 -46.46 1.93 -0.94
N LEU A 6 -46.72 2.72 -1.98
CA LEU A 6 -45.78 2.92 -3.09
C LEU A 6 -44.54 3.72 -2.67
N PHE A 7 -44.68 4.68 -1.75
CA PHE A 7 -43.56 5.46 -1.19
C PHE A 7 -42.63 4.60 -0.31
N LEU A 8 -43.18 3.67 0.47
CA LEU A 8 -42.41 2.75 1.31
C LEU A 8 -41.55 1.76 0.51
N ILE A 9 -42.01 1.34 -0.68
CA ILE A 9 -41.25 0.44 -1.56
C ILE A 9 -40.10 1.19 -2.26
N VAL A 10 -40.22 2.49 -2.54
CA VAL A 10 -39.13 3.27 -3.17
C VAL A 10 -38.00 3.60 -2.18
N VAL A 11 -38.34 3.80 -0.89
CA VAL A 11 -37.34 4.08 0.16
C VAL A 11 -36.51 2.84 0.52
N SER A 12 -37.06 1.62 0.40
CA SER A 12 -36.34 0.38 0.76
C SER A 12 -35.21 -0.01 -0.19
N HIS A 13 -35.14 0.56 -1.39
CA HIS A 13 -34.16 0.15 -2.43
C HIS A 13 -32.91 1.04 -2.50
N ASN A 14 -32.81 2.08 -1.64
CA ASN A 14 -31.68 3.02 -1.66
C ASN A 14 -30.73 2.85 -0.48
N LEU A 15 -30.87 1.78 0.31
CA LEU A 15 -29.88 1.42 1.30
C LEU A 15 -28.73 0.70 0.59
N CYS A 16 -27.82 1.49 0.00
CA CYS A 16 -26.48 1.03 -0.36
C CYS A 16 -25.75 0.78 0.96
N PHE A 17 -25.95 -0.40 1.55
CA PHE A 17 -25.15 -0.85 2.68
C PHE A 17 -23.79 -1.28 2.13
N GLY A 18 -22.73 -0.57 2.51
CA GLY A 18 -21.38 -1.11 2.41
C GLY A 18 -21.32 -2.41 3.21
N GLN A 19 -20.79 -3.46 2.58
CA GLN A 19 -20.68 -4.76 3.23
C GLN A 19 -19.42 -4.78 4.08
N PHE A 20 -19.57 -4.82 5.40
CA PHE A 20 -18.44 -5.02 6.31
C PHE A 20 -17.97 -6.47 6.28
N THR A 21 -16.66 -6.66 6.26
CA THR A 21 -16.04 -7.98 6.33
C THR A 21 -14.65 -7.91 6.93
N LYS A 22 -14.25 -8.99 7.61
CA LYS A 22 -12.91 -9.13 8.14
C LYS A 22 -11.94 -9.61 7.07
N VAL A 23 -10.79 -8.97 6.98
CA VAL A 23 -9.69 -9.37 6.11
C VAL A 23 -8.95 -10.53 6.77
N ARG A 24 -8.93 -11.69 6.10
CA ARG A 24 -8.21 -12.88 6.58
C ARG A 24 -6.73 -12.84 6.24
N ARG A 25 -6.41 -12.50 4.99
CA ARG A 25 -5.03 -12.41 4.50
C ARG A 25 -4.93 -11.60 3.22
N VAL A 26 -3.80 -10.94 3.02
CA VAL A 26 -3.43 -10.28 1.76
C VAL A 26 -2.72 -11.27 0.83
N VAL A 27 -3.04 -11.21 -0.47
CA VAL A 27 -2.47 -12.09 -1.51
C VAL A 27 -1.26 -11.40 -2.14
N ASP A 28 -1.46 -10.17 -2.60
CA ASP A 28 -0.52 -9.28 -3.28
C ASP A 28 -0.94 -7.81 -3.01
N GLY A 29 -0.26 -6.83 -3.62
CA GLY A 29 -0.49 -5.40 -3.35
C GLY A 29 -1.85 -4.83 -3.78
N ASP A 30 -2.74 -5.61 -4.40
CA ASP A 30 -4.09 -5.14 -4.74
C ASP A 30 -5.18 -6.21 -4.60
N THR A 31 -4.87 -7.36 -4.00
CA THR A 31 -5.79 -8.48 -3.81
C THR A 31 -5.69 -9.05 -2.40
N PHE A 32 -6.84 -9.31 -1.77
CA PHE A 32 -6.92 -9.98 -0.47
C PHE A 32 -8.05 -11.01 -0.42
N VAL A 33 -8.08 -11.78 0.68
CA VAL A 33 -9.10 -12.78 0.98
C VAL A 33 -9.80 -12.40 2.27
N THR A 34 -11.12 -12.41 2.24
CA THR A 34 -11.97 -12.18 3.41
C THR A 34 -12.07 -13.44 4.29
N GLU A 35 -12.56 -13.30 5.51
CA GLU A 35 -12.79 -14.44 6.41
C GLU A 35 -13.77 -15.47 5.85
N SER A 36 -14.75 -15.05 5.04
CA SER A 36 -15.68 -15.94 4.32
C SER A 36 -15.05 -16.65 3.12
N GLY A 37 -13.80 -16.36 2.78
CA GLY A 37 -13.07 -16.95 1.66
C GLY A 37 -13.25 -16.23 0.32
N GLU A 38 -14.03 -15.14 0.29
CA GLU A 38 -14.21 -14.33 -0.91
C GLU A 38 -12.92 -13.59 -1.26
N ARG A 39 -12.56 -13.58 -2.56
CA ARG A 39 -11.38 -12.88 -3.07
C ARG A 39 -11.79 -11.51 -3.55
N VAL A 40 -11.12 -10.48 -3.05
CA VAL A 40 -11.41 -9.09 -3.40
C VAL A 40 -10.19 -8.49 -4.07
N ARG A 41 -10.41 -7.83 -5.22
CA ARG A 41 -9.44 -6.98 -5.90
C ARG A 41 -9.84 -5.52 -5.77
N LEU A 42 -8.87 -4.69 -5.44
CA LEU A 42 -9.05 -3.25 -5.31
C LEU A 42 -9.37 -2.65 -6.70
N VAL A 43 -10.51 -1.97 -6.80
CA VAL A 43 -10.94 -1.25 -8.01
C VAL A 43 -9.99 -0.11 -8.32
N GLY A 44 -9.68 0.09 -9.60
CA GLY A 44 -9.05 1.30 -10.11
C GLY A 44 -7.55 1.39 -9.87
N ILE A 45 -6.93 0.38 -9.24
CA ILE A 45 -5.49 0.38 -8.96
C ILE A 45 -4.80 -0.84 -9.58
N ASN A 46 -3.48 -0.71 -9.76
CA ASN A 46 -2.61 -1.84 -10.06
C ASN A 46 -1.35 -1.75 -9.22
N ALA A 47 -1.13 -2.71 -8.33
CA ALA A 47 0.14 -2.82 -7.63
C ALA A 47 1.17 -3.56 -8.51
N PRO A 48 2.47 -3.37 -8.27
CA PRO A 48 3.50 -4.23 -8.87
C PRO A 48 3.26 -5.70 -8.51
N GLU A 49 3.50 -6.61 -9.47
CA GLU A 49 3.36 -8.04 -9.21
C GLU A 49 4.45 -8.51 -8.23
N MET A 50 4.20 -9.58 -7.48
CA MET A 50 5.10 -10.07 -6.42
C MET A 50 6.56 -10.29 -6.82
N LYS A 51 6.82 -10.56 -8.10
CA LYS A 51 8.16 -10.81 -8.67
C LYS A 51 8.82 -9.54 -9.23
N ASP A 52 8.02 -8.49 -9.41
CA ASP A 52 8.47 -7.24 -9.99
C ASP A 52 9.00 -6.35 -8.88
N PHE A 53 9.77 -5.33 -9.27
CA PHE A 53 10.26 -4.32 -8.35
C PHE A 53 9.11 -3.74 -7.51
N TYR A 54 9.30 -3.65 -6.19
CA TYR A 54 8.32 -3.12 -5.22
C TYR A 54 7.06 -3.98 -5.00
N GLY A 55 6.98 -5.18 -5.58
CA GLY A 55 5.82 -6.06 -5.42
C GLY A 55 5.64 -6.62 -4.01
N VAL A 56 6.75 -7.00 -3.36
CA VAL A 56 6.74 -7.46 -1.96
C VAL A 56 6.36 -6.30 -1.04
N ASP A 57 7.00 -5.13 -1.23
CA ASP A 57 6.71 -3.92 -0.45
C ASP A 57 5.24 -3.51 -0.55
N ALA A 58 4.64 -3.55 -1.75
CA ALA A 58 3.23 -3.24 -1.97
C ALA A 58 2.29 -4.21 -1.24
N LYS A 59 2.62 -5.51 -1.24
CA LYS A 59 1.85 -6.50 -0.49
C LYS A 59 1.95 -6.26 1.01
N GLU A 60 3.16 -6.06 1.53
CA GLU A 60 3.39 -5.83 2.96
C GLU A 60 2.67 -4.58 3.44
N HIS A 61 2.76 -3.50 2.67
CA HIS A 61 2.06 -2.26 2.98
C HIS A 61 0.54 -2.43 3.02
N LEU A 62 -0.05 -3.10 2.02
CA LEU A 62 -1.49 -3.41 2.07
C LEU A 62 -1.84 -4.28 3.28
N ALA A 63 -0.99 -5.25 3.64
CA ALA A 63 -1.21 -6.09 4.82
C ALA A 63 -1.19 -5.29 6.13
N GLU A 64 -0.25 -4.35 6.29
CA GLU A 64 -0.19 -3.45 7.44
C GLU A 64 -1.46 -2.59 7.58
N LEU A 65 -1.99 -2.12 6.45
CA LEU A 65 -3.21 -1.33 6.42
C LEU A 65 -4.44 -2.13 6.83
N ILE A 66 -4.65 -3.33 6.27
CA ILE A 66 -5.97 -4.00 6.34
C ILE A 66 -5.97 -5.42 6.90
N GLU A 67 -4.85 -6.14 6.97
CA GLU A 67 -4.86 -7.54 7.38
C GLU A 67 -5.36 -7.70 8.83
N GLY A 68 -6.31 -8.61 9.04
CA GLY A 68 -6.94 -8.84 10.34
C GLY A 68 -7.99 -7.81 10.76
N ARG A 69 -8.21 -6.75 9.97
CA ARG A 69 -9.17 -5.67 10.27
C ARG A 69 -10.52 -5.88 9.59
N ASP A 70 -11.55 -5.23 10.13
CA ASP A 70 -12.87 -5.13 9.50
C ASP A 70 -12.90 -3.94 8.54
N VAL A 71 -13.19 -4.21 7.27
CA VAL A 71 -13.25 -3.21 6.20
C VAL A 71 -14.64 -3.16 5.59
N GLU A 72 -15.03 -1.98 5.12
CA GLU A 72 -16.24 -1.78 4.33
C GLU A 72 -15.94 -1.98 2.84
N LEU A 73 -16.74 -2.82 2.19
CA LEU A 73 -16.64 -3.08 0.76
C LEU A 73 -17.77 -2.37 0.01
N THR A 74 -17.39 -1.49 -0.91
CA THR A 74 -18.33 -0.78 -1.79
C THR A 74 -18.09 -1.16 -3.25
N SER A 75 -19.15 -1.47 -3.99
CA SER A 75 -19.06 -1.70 -5.43
C SER A 75 -18.94 -0.38 -6.20
N ASP A 76 -18.19 -0.40 -7.30
CA ASP A 76 -18.18 0.69 -8.25
C ASP A 76 -19.35 0.58 -9.24
N HIS A 77 -20.00 1.70 -9.59
CA HIS A 77 -21.18 1.67 -10.46
C HIS A 77 -20.84 1.51 -11.94
N LYS A 78 -19.62 1.88 -12.34
CA LYS A 78 -19.16 1.87 -13.74
C LYS A 78 -18.43 0.57 -14.09
N SER A 79 -17.87 -0.10 -13.09
CA SER A 79 -17.14 -1.35 -13.22
C SER A 79 -18.07 -2.55 -13.10
N LYS A 80 -17.58 -3.71 -13.55
CA LYS A 80 -18.25 -4.98 -13.28
C LYS A 80 -18.14 -5.31 -11.78
N ASP A 81 -19.08 -6.09 -11.27
CA ASP A 81 -19.03 -6.58 -9.89
C ASP A 81 -17.84 -7.53 -9.65
N ARG A 82 -17.51 -8.32 -10.67
CA ARG A 82 -16.41 -9.30 -10.65
C ARG A 82 -15.54 -9.21 -11.90
N ASP A 83 -14.27 -9.57 -11.73
CA ASP A 83 -13.34 -9.73 -12.85
C ASP A 83 -13.44 -11.14 -13.49
N ARG A 84 -12.61 -11.38 -14.51
CA ARG A 84 -12.54 -12.67 -15.23
C ARG A 84 -12.03 -13.83 -14.39
N TYR A 85 -11.45 -13.57 -13.23
CA TYR A 85 -10.94 -14.56 -12.27
C TYR A 85 -11.93 -14.75 -11.11
N SER A 86 -13.15 -14.25 -11.25
CA SER A 86 -14.22 -14.29 -10.27
C SER A 86 -13.87 -13.56 -8.96
N ARG A 87 -12.92 -12.63 -8.95
CA ARG A 87 -12.67 -11.77 -7.78
C ARG A 87 -13.70 -10.65 -7.73
N LEU A 88 -14.21 -10.33 -6.54
CA LEU A 88 -15.00 -9.12 -6.33
C LEU A 88 -14.15 -7.89 -6.62
N LEU A 89 -14.73 -6.92 -7.33
CA LEU A 89 -14.13 -5.62 -7.57
C LEU A 89 -14.73 -4.63 -6.58
N ARG A 90 -13.93 -4.15 -5.61
CA ARG A 90 -14.40 -3.25 -4.55
C ARG A 90 -13.50 -2.04 -4.34
N TYR A 91 -14.13 -0.95 -3.94
CA TYR A 91 -13.51 0.06 -3.09
C TYR A 91 -13.47 -0.48 -1.67
N VAL A 92 -12.32 -0.37 -1.03
CA VAL A 92 -12.09 -0.82 0.35
C VAL A 92 -11.97 0.40 1.22
N VAL A 93 -12.87 0.53 2.19
CA VAL A 93 -12.87 1.66 3.13
C VAL A 93 -12.59 1.12 4.54
N LEU A 94 -11.63 1.76 5.22
CA LEU A 94 -11.31 1.47 6.62
C LEU A 94 -11.34 2.80 7.37
N ASP A 95 -12.16 2.89 8.42
CA ASP A 95 -12.30 4.10 9.25
C ASP A 95 -12.57 5.38 8.44
N GLY A 96 -13.31 5.26 7.34
CA GLY A 96 -13.63 6.37 6.42
C GLY A 96 -12.54 6.70 5.40
N VAL A 97 -11.42 5.98 5.40
CA VAL A 97 -10.30 6.15 4.46
C VAL A 97 -10.43 5.18 3.29
N ASP A 98 -10.28 5.68 2.07
CA ASP A 98 -10.19 4.87 0.86
C ASP A 98 -8.79 4.23 0.76
N ILE A 99 -8.71 2.93 1.05
CA ILE A 99 -7.45 2.18 1.02
C ILE A 99 -6.90 2.09 -0.41
N ASN A 100 -7.77 2.03 -1.42
CA ASN A 100 -7.33 1.98 -2.81
C ASN A 100 -6.58 3.26 -3.19
N GLU A 101 -7.14 4.42 -2.84
CA GLU A 101 -6.49 5.71 -3.05
C GLU A 101 -5.22 5.84 -2.22
N GLN A 102 -5.24 5.37 -0.96
CA GLN A 102 -4.09 5.41 -0.06
C GLN A 102 -2.90 4.63 -0.63
N MET A 103 -3.13 3.42 -1.16
CA MET A 103 -2.09 2.63 -1.84
C MET A 103 -1.40 3.41 -2.98
N ILE A 104 -2.19 4.18 -3.76
CA ILE A 104 -1.64 5.03 -4.82
C ILE A 104 -0.88 6.22 -4.23
N ARG A 105 -1.50 6.95 -3.31
CA ARG A 105 -0.98 8.17 -2.70
C ARG A 105 0.35 7.94 -1.99
N GLU A 106 0.55 6.75 -1.42
CA GLU A 106 1.78 6.35 -0.75
C GLU A 106 2.81 5.72 -1.70
N GLY A 107 2.47 5.53 -2.98
CA GLY A 107 3.37 5.06 -4.02
C GLY A 107 3.55 3.54 -4.08
N TYR A 108 2.58 2.77 -3.60
CA TYR A 108 2.56 1.31 -3.64
C TYR A 108 1.68 0.73 -4.75
N ALA A 109 0.94 1.58 -5.47
CA ALA A 109 0.16 1.20 -6.64
C ALA A 109 0.08 2.35 -7.66
N TYR A 110 -0.27 1.99 -8.88
CA TYR A 110 -0.56 2.91 -9.98
C TYR A 110 -2.08 3.09 -10.15
N ALA A 111 -2.50 4.24 -10.70
CA ALA A 111 -3.88 4.43 -11.12
C ALA A 111 -4.17 3.64 -12.42
N LEU A 112 -5.07 2.66 -12.38
CA LEU A 112 -5.38 1.80 -13.53
C LEU A 112 -6.47 2.42 -14.43
N LEU A 113 -6.10 3.47 -15.16
CA LEU A 113 -7.02 4.26 -16.00
C LEU A 113 -7.49 3.56 -17.28
N LYS A 114 -7.01 2.34 -17.55
CA LYS A 114 -7.47 1.52 -18.68
C LYS A 114 -8.98 1.19 -18.60
N PHE A 115 -9.55 1.18 -17.39
CA PHE A 115 -10.97 0.90 -17.15
C PHE A 115 -11.67 2.14 -16.61
N ARG A 116 -12.99 2.25 -16.86
CA ARG A 116 -13.80 3.35 -16.31
C ARG A 116 -14.31 2.98 -14.93
N PHE A 117 -14.08 3.85 -13.95
CA PHE A 117 -14.55 3.72 -12.57
C PHE A 117 -14.86 5.12 -11.98
N ASP A 118 -15.60 5.17 -10.88
CA ASP A 118 -16.09 6.42 -10.28
C ASP A 118 -14.97 7.33 -9.75
N ARG A 119 -13.94 6.76 -9.13
CA ARG A 119 -12.87 7.50 -8.43
C ARG A 119 -11.65 7.85 -9.28
N ALA A 120 -11.76 7.75 -10.62
CA ALA A 120 -10.61 7.90 -11.52
C ALA A 120 -9.84 9.21 -11.37
N ALA A 121 -10.53 10.35 -11.23
CA ALA A 121 -9.88 11.65 -11.05
C ALA A 121 -9.07 11.71 -9.73
N ALA A 122 -9.66 11.28 -8.62
CA ALA A 122 -8.99 11.27 -7.32
C ALA A 122 -7.73 10.39 -7.34
N TYR A 123 -7.79 9.25 -8.02
CA TYR A 123 -6.64 8.33 -8.12
C TYR A 123 -5.53 8.89 -9.00
N THR A 124 -5.86 9.61 -10.07
CA THR A 124 -4.86 10.33 -10.87
C THR A 124 -4.18 11.42 -10.06
N ASP A 125 -4.94 12.19 -9.27
CA ASP A 125 -4.38 13.23 -8.41
C ASP A 125 -3.46 12.63 -7.32
N ALA A 126 -3.88 11.52 -6.70
CA ALA A 126 -3.08 10.78 -5.73
C ALA A 126 -1.76 10.25 -6.32
N GLU A 127 -1.79 9.73 -7.55
CA GLU A 127 -0.58 9.25 -8.24
C GLU A 127 0.38 10.39 -8.53
N ALA A 128 -0.14 11.52 -9.02
CA ALA A 128 0.65 12.73 -9.25
C ALA A 128 1.28 13.26 -7.96
N GLU A 129 0.56 13.22 -6.83
CA GLU A 129 1.10 13.58 -5.51
C GLU A 129 2.26 12.64 -5.11
N ALA A 130 2.05 11.32 -5.25
CA ALA A 130 3.07 10.32 -4.89
C ALA A 130 4.35 10.49 -5.72
N GLN A 131 4.20 10.75 -7.03
CA GLN A 131 5.31 11.03 -7.94
C GLN A 131 6.04 12.33 -7.56
N GLY A 132 5.32 13.43 -7.36
CA GLY A 132 5.91 14.73 -7.02
C GLY A 132 6.65 14.74 -5.68
N ARG A 133 6.24 13.87 -4.75
CA ARG A 133 6.85 13.72 -3.43
C ARG A 133 7.86 12.57 -3.33
N LEU A 134 8.09 11.84 -4.41
CA LEU A 134 8.96 10.65 -4.45
C LEU A 134 8.59 9.65 -3.32
N LEU A 135 7.33 9.26 -3.26
CA LEU A 135 6.83 8.27 -2.29
C LEU A 135 6.87 6.86 -2.88
N GLY A 136 6.98 5.86 -2.01
CA GLY A 136 6.99 4.45 -2.42
C GLY A 136 8.00 4.15 -3.53
N MET A 137 7.52 3.48 -4.60
CA MET A 137 8.32 3.12 -5.77
C MET A 137 8.85 4.32 -6.57
N TRP A 138 8.28 5.51 -6.37
CA TRP A 138 8.69 6.73 -7.07
C TRP A 138 9.99 7.33 -6.56
N LYS A 139 10.54 6.83 -5.44
CA LYS A 139 11.89 7.16 -4.94
C LYS A 139 12.99 6.75 -5.92
N TYR A 140 12.71 5.73 -6.71
CA TYR A 140 13.67 5.10 -7.60
C TYR A 140 13.50 5.63 -9.02
N SER A 141 14.58 5.68 -9.76
CA SER A 141 14.56 5.99 -11.19
C SER A 141 13.90 4.87 -11.98
N GLU A 142 13.50 5.19 -13.21
CA GLU A 142 12.94 4.18 -14.11
C GLU A 142 13.95 3.06 -14.46
N ALA A 143 15.25 3.38 -14.49
CA ALA A 143 16.28 2.36 -14.70
C ALA A 143 16.29 1.34 -13.54
N GLU A 144 16.32 1.83 -12.30
CA GLU A 144 16.31 0.98 -11.09
C GLU A 144 15.06 0.10 -10.99
N ARG A 145 13.88 0.64 -11.34
CA ARG A 145 12.62 -0.14 -11.34
C ARG A 145 12.59 -1.26 -12.37
N ASN A 146 13.37 -1.16 -13.44
CA ASN A 146 13.41 -2.13 -14.54
C ASN A 146 14.56 -3.15 -14.39
N GLU A 147 15.36 -3.06 -13.33
CA GLU A 147 16.44 -4.02 -13.10
C GLU A 147 15.89 -5.42 -12.77
N PRO A 148 16.47 -6.49 -13.35
CA PRO A 148 16.09 -7.86 -13.02
C PRO A 148 16.32 -8.15 -11.54
N GLN A 149 15.25 -8.57 -10.85
CA GLN A 149 15.27 -8.88 -9.41
C GLN A 149 16.01 -10.18 -9.05
N ASP A 150 16.57 -10.89 -10.04
CA ASP A 150 17.40 -12.11 -9.89
C ASP A 150 18.89 -11.82 -9.64
N THR A 151 19.27 -10.58 -9.36
CA THR A 151 20.67 -10.26 -9.03
C THR A 151 20.99 -10.74 -7.60
N PRO A 152 22.07 -11.52 -7.39
CA PRO A 152 22.50 -11.88 -6.05
C PRO A 152 22.77 -10.60 -5.26
N ILE A 153 22.14 -10.50 -4.09
CA ILE A 153 22.37 -9.43 -3.11
C ILE A 153 23.86 -9.36 -2.80
N THR A 154 24.60 -8.50 -3.51
CA THR A 154 26.03 -8.28 -3.25
C THR A 154 26.33 -6.91 -2.66
N ASN A 155 25.35 -5.99 -2.60
CA ASN A 155 25.64 -4.59 -2.27
C ASN A 155 24.75 -3.95 -1.17
N ILE A 156 24.28 -4.71 -0.17
CA ILE A 156 23.61 -4.10 1.02
C ILE A 156 24.54 -4.00 2.25
N THR A 157 25.86 -4.12 2.10
CA THR A 157 26.79 -4.06 3.24
C THR A 157 27.88 -3.00 3.13
N GLN A 158 27.96 -2.21 2.06
CA GLN A 158 29.07 -1.27 1.89
C GLN A 158 28.78 0.19 2.26
N ILE A 159 27.52 0.64 2.25
CA ILE A 159 27.19 2.05 2.53
C ILE A 159 26.83 2.26 4.01
N ASP A 160 25.98 1.40 4.61
CA ASP A 160 25.58 1.54 6.03
C ASP A 160 26.65 1.12 7.06
N LEU A 161 27.64 0.30 6.66
CA LEU A 161 28.73 -0.09 7.56
C LEU A 161 29.90 0.92 7.57
N TYR A 162 29.98 1.84 6.60
CA TYR A 162 31.09 2.79 6.53
C TYR A 162 30.84 4.07 7.35
N GLU A 163 29.59 4.55 7.44
CA GLU A 163 29.29 5.73 8.26
C GLU A 163 29.42 5.44 9.77
N ASN A 164 29.03 4.26 10.25
CA ASN A 164 29.03 3.97 11.69
C ASN A 164 30.38 3.52 12.26
N ARG A 165 31.36 3.13 11.43
CA ARG A 165 32.66 2.64 11.93
C ARG A 165 33.63 3.76 12.30
N TYR A 166 33.51 4.94 11.67
CA TYR A 166 34.39 6.09 11.98
C TYR A 166 33.96 6.87 13.22
N VAL A 167 32.66 6.93 13.52
CA VAL A 167 32.16 7.62 14.72
C VAL A 167 32.51 6.85 15.98
N ILE A 168 32.38 5.51 15.96
CA ILE A 168 32.67 4.65 17.13
C ILE A 168 34.18 4.47 17.31
N GLY A 169 34.94 4.35 16.22
CA GLY A 169 36.41 4.23 16.28
C GLY A 169 37.11 5.52 16.75
N GLY A 170 36.61 6.68 16.34
CA GLY A 170 37.18 7.98 16.74
C GLY A 170 36.96 8.32 18.22
N LEU A 171 35.78 8.01 18.77
CA LEU A 171 35.46 8.30 20.17
C LEU A 171 36.26 7.44 21.15
N VAL A 172 36.48 6.15 20.86
CA VAL A 172 37.25 5.25 21.73
C VAL A 172 38.74 5.65 21.79
N VAL A 173 39.33 6.08 20.67
CA VAL A 173 40.72 6.54 20.64
C VAL A 173 40.89 7.87 21.39
N MET A 174 39.91 8.79 21.30
CA MET A 174 39.98 10.06 22.02
C MET A 174 39.94 9.89 23.55
N PHE A 175 39.15 8.94 24.07
CA PHE A 175 39.11 8.64 25.51
C PHE A 175 40.37 7.94 26.02
N ILE A 176 41.06 7.14 25.20
CA ILE A 176 42.32 6.51 25.58
C ILE A 176 43.46 7.54 25.63
N VAL A 177 43.52 8.47 24.67
CA VAL A 177 44.56 9.52 24.64
C VAL A 177 44.36 10.56 25.75
N LEU A 178 43.11 10.92 26.07
CA LEU A 178 42.81 11.85 27.18
C LEU A 178 42.87 11.17 28.56
N GLY A 179 42.53 9.88 28.66
CA GLY A 179 42.49 9.12 29.91
C GLY A 179 43.85 8.67 30.44
N ILE A 180 44.87 8.55 29.59
CA ILE A 180 46.24 8.20 30.02
C ILE A 180 46.98 9.41 30.61
N ASN A 181 46.62 10.64 30.22
CA ASN A 181 47.35 11.84 30.65
C ASN A 181 46.99 12.36 32.05
N TYR A 182 45.92 11.87 32.68
CA TYR A 182 45.49 12.32 34.02
C TYR A 182 46.02 11.47 35.19
N ARG A 183 46.84 10.43 34.94
CA ARG A 183 47.28 9.50 36.00
C ARG A 183 48.80 9.42 36.25
N LEU A 184 49.56 10.47 35.91
CA LEU A 184 51.00 10.56 36.22
C LEU A 184 51.43 11.87 36.90
N LYS A 185 50.51 12.60 37.52
CA LYS A 185 50.85 13.70 38.45
C LYS A 185 50.11 13.52 39.77
N GLY A 186 50.73 12.77 40.67
CA GLY A 186 50.34 12.53 42.06
C GLY A 186 51.43 11.75 42.75
#